data_AF-A0A1J4MF31-F1
#
_entry.id   AF-A0A1J4MF31-F1
#
_cell.length_a   1.000
_cell.length_b   1.000
_cell.length_c   1.000
_cell.angle_alpha   90.00
_cell.angle_beta   90.00
_cell.angle_gamma   90.00
#
_symmetry.space_group_name_H-M   'P 1'
#
loop_
_entity.id
_entity.type
_entity.pdbx_description
1 polymer ?
#
loop_
_entity_poly.entity_id
_entity_poly.type
_entity_poly.pdbx_seq_one_letter_code
_entity_poly.pdbx_strand_id
1 'polypeptide(L)'
;MASETQFNFRKHKSDLRRLSLVIFITIDLLYAGVLAVSFGKVCDTPLKSWLVGAILLKNILYERSFAIIGESIMFLASFLWFTMGTVWVNTSLVCQSTAPALWWTTFVTISSIWFFTAGLVLSLIGITVYHMIVTGGSNPEFNSISDKPTI
;
A
#
# COMPACT_ATOMS: atom_id res chain seq x y z
N MET A 1 4.01 18.62 33.17
CA MET A 1 2.98 18.14 32.21
C MET A 1 3.51 17.95 30.78
N ALA A 2 4.42 18.77 30.24
CA ALA A 2 4.98 18.55 28.88
C ALA A 2 5.98 17.38 28.76
N SER A 3 6.54 16.89 29.87
CA SER A 3 7.52 15.78 29.89
C SER A 3 6.86 14.39 29.73
N GLU A 4 5.68 14.18 30.33
CA GLU A 4 4.94 12.91 30.23
C GLU A 4 4.38 12.66 28.82
N THR A 5 3.91 13.70 28.14
CA THR A 5 3.39 13.60 26.77
C THR A 5 4.50 13.23 25.77
N GLN A 6 5.68 13.84 25.91
CA GLN A 6 6.86 13.54 25.09
C GLN A 6 7.41 12.11 25.33
N PHE A 7 7.32 11.63 26.58
CA PHE A 7 7.72 10.26 26.93
C PHE A 7 6.74 9.21 26.36
N ASN A 8 5.44 9.43 26.51
CA ASN A 8 4.41 8.55 25.95
C ASN A 8 4.48 8.49 24.42
N PHE A 9 4.75 9.62 23.75
CA PHE A 9 4.88 9.66 22.30
C PHE A 9 6.11 8.87 21.79
N ARG A 10 7.26 8.98 22.49
CA ARG A 10 8.46 8.19 22.16
C ARG A 10 8.24 6.69 22.36
N LYS A 11 7.59 6.31 23.47
CA LYS A 11 7.25 4.91 23.76
C LYS A 11 6.31 4.35 22.69
N HIS A 12 5.25 5.09 22.34
CA HIS A 12 4.31 4.66 21.30
C HIS A 12 4.98 4.51 19.93
N LYS A 13 5.87 5.43 19.54
CA LYS A 13 6.66 5.33 18.31
C LYS A 13 7.56 4.09 18.29
N SER A 14 8.14 3.72 19.44
CA SER A 14 8.95 2.49 19.54
C SER A 14 8.11 1.22 19.44
N ASP A 15 6.91 1.20 20.02
CA ASP A 15 6.00 0.05 19.95
C ASP A 15 5.46 -0.15 18.53
N LEU A 16 5.08 0.94 17.85
CA LEU A 16 4.69 0.94 16.43
C LEU A 16 5.82 0.40 15.52
N ARG A 17 7.06 0.82 15.77
CA ARG A 17 8.22 0.32 15.01
C ARG A 17 8.44 -1.18 15.22
N ARG A 18 8.35 -1.66 16.47
CA ARG A 18 8.48 -3.09 16.78
C ARG A 18 7.37 -3.91 16.11
N LEU A 19 6.13 -3.44 16.19
CA LEU A 19 4.99 -4.12 15.56
C LEU A 19 5.14 -4.17 14.03
N SER A 20 5.56 -3.08 13.40
CA SER A 20 5.85 -3.03 11.97
C SER A 20 6.94 -4.02 11.56
N LEU A 21 8.05 -4.09 12.30
CA LEU A 21 9.13 -5.06 12.03
C LEU A 21 8.65 -6.50 12.14
N VAL A 22 7.85 -6.82 13.17
CA VAL A 22 7.29 -8.17 13.35
C VAL A 22 6.38 -8.54 12.16
N ILE A 23 5.54 -7.61 11.70
CA ILE A 23 4.68 -7.85 10.53
C ILE A 23 5.53 -8.11 9.28
N PHE A 24 6.54 -7.28 9.01
CA PHE A 24 7.38 -7.46 7.83
C PHE A 24 8.11 -8.81 7.82
N ILE A 25 8.73 -9.18 8.94
CA ILE A 25 9.42 -10.47 9.09
C ILE A 25 8.44 -11.64 8.92
N THR A 26 7.24 -11.54 9.50
CA THR A 26 6.24 -12.61 9.38
C THR A 26 5.80 -12.81 7.93
N ILE A 27 5.58 -11.72 7.19
CA ILE A 27 5.23 -11.77 5.77
C ILE A 27 6.38 -12.34 4.94
N ASP A 28 7.63 -11.97 5.22
CA ASP A 28 8.79 -12.48 4.49
C ASP A 28 9.01 -13.97 4.74
N LEU A 29 8.81 -14.45 5.97
CA LEU A 29 8.83 -15.88 6.29
C LEU A 29 7.71 -16.64 5.57
N LEU A 30 6.52 -16.05 5.47
CA LEU A 30 5.41 -16.63 4.72
C LEU A 30 5.76 -16.75 3.22
N TYR A 31 6.32 -15.70 2.62
CA TYR A 31 6.76 -15.70 1.22
C TYR A 31 7.87 -16.71 0.96
N ALA A 32 8.88 -16.78 1.84
CA ALA A 32 9.95 -17.75 1.77
C ALA A 32 9.42 -19.19 1.92
N GLY A 33 8.50 -19.43 2.85
CA GLY A 33 7.87 -20.74 3.04
C GLY A 33 7.07 -21.20 1.82
N VAL A 34 6.31 -20.28 1.21
CA VAL A 34 5.54 -20.56 -0.01
C VAL A 34 6.45 -20.86 -1.20
N LEU A 35 7.56 -20.14 -1.32
CA LEU A 35 8.60 -20.42 -2.32
C LEU A 35 9.24 -21.80 -2.11
N ALA A 36 9.56 -22.16 -0.86
CA ALA A 36 10.16 -23.45 -0.53
C ALA A 36 9.23 -24.62 -0.90
N VAL A 37 7.95 -24.54 -0.54
CA VAL A 37 6.94 -25.57 -0.85
C VAL A 37 6.68 -25.68 -2.35
N SER A 38 6.89 -24.60 -3.10
CA SER A 38 6.55 -24.52 -4.53
C SER A 38 7.78 -24.63 -5.45
N PHE A 39 8.98 -24.87 -4.90
CA PHE A 39 10.22 -24.81 -5.65
C PHE A 39 10.26 -25.84 -6.81
N GLY A 40 9.79 -27.06 -6.56
CA GLY A 40 9.73 -28.14 -7.56
C GLY A 40 8.48 -28.14 -8.46
N LYS A 41 7.56 -27.19 -8.30
CA LYS A 41 6.32 -27.14 -9.07
C LYS A 41 6.48 -26.31 -10.35
N VAL A 42 5.93 -26.81 -11.46
CA VAL A 42 5.97 -26.13 -12.76
C VAL A 42 4.89 -25.04 -12.80
N CYS A 43 5.26 -23.86 -13.28
CA CYS A 43 4.33 -22.75 -13.51
C CYS A 43 4.71 -22.04 -14.81
N ASP A 44 3.71 -21.68 -15.61
CA ASP A 44 3.88 -21.04 -16.93
C ASP A 44 4.39 -19.60 -16.84
N THR A 45 4.11 -18.95 -15.72
CA THR A 45 4.50 -17.57 -15.45
C THR A 45 5.59 -17.52 -14.38
N PRO A 46 6.52 -16.54 -14.43
CA PRO A 46 7.59 -16.38 -13.46
C PRO A 46 7.10 -15.80 -12.11
N LEU A 47 6.04 -16.38 -11.55
CA LEU A 47 5.42 -15.98 -10.28
C LEU A 47 6.39 -16.14 -9.09
N LYS A 48 7.30 -17.12 -9.17
CA LYS A 48 8.42 -17.29 -8.22
C LYS A 48 9.35 -16.08 -8.23
N SER A 49 9.67 -15.56 -9.42
CA SER A 49 10.51 -14.37 -9.59
C SER A 49 9.84 -13.13 -9.02
N TRP A 50 8.50 -13.04 -9.16
CA TRP A 50 7.73 -11.95 -8.56
C TRP A 50 7.88 -11.89 -7.03
N LEU A 51 7.73 -13.04 -6.37
CA LEU A 51 7.90 -13.19 -4.92
C LEU A 51 9.34 -12.86 -4.48
N VAL A 52 10.35 -13.31 -5.23
CA VAL A 52 11.75 -12.96 -4.97
C VAL A 52 11.98 -11.45 -5.09
N GLY A 53 11.46 -10.81 -6.14
CA GLY A 53 11.57 -9.36 -6.29
C GLY A 53 10.82 -8.60 -5.19
N ALA A 54 9.68 -9.10 -4.71
CA ALA A 54 8.95 -8.49 -3.59
C ALA A 54 9.76 -8.50 -2.28
N ILE A 55 10.52 -9.57 -2.01
CA ILE A 55 11.45 -9.64 -0.87
C ILE A 55 12.63 -8.68 -1.09
N LEU A 56 13.16 -8.63 -2.31
CA LEU A 56 14.35 -7.86 -2.64
C LEU A 56 14.09 -6.34 -2.61
N LEU A 57 12.92 -5.89 -3.08
CA LEU A 57 12.45 -4.51 -3.03
C LEU A 57 12.43 -3.96 -1.58
N LYS A 58 12.09 -4.79 -0.59
CA LYS A 58 12.11 -4.40 0.83
C LYS A 58 13.52 -4.13 1.36
N ASN A 59 14.49 -4.95 0.95
CA ASN A 59 15.88 -4.79 1.41
C ASN A 59 16.55 -3.55 0.84
N ILE A 60 16.26 -3.21 -0.43
CA ILE A 60 16.79 -1.99 -1.04
C ILE A 60 16.25 -0.73 -0.33
N LEU A 61 15.03 -0.79 0.20
CA LEU A 61 14.41 0.31 0.95
C LEU A 61 15.14 0.63 2.27
N TYR A 62 15.87 -0.32 2.84
CA TYR A 62 16.52 -0.17 4.15
C TYR A 62 17.93 0.45 4.08
N GLU A 63 18.64 0.30 2.96
CA GLU A 63 20.03 0.73 2.83
C GLU A 63 20.22 2.15 2.28
N ARG A 64 19.19 2.77 1.69
CA ARG A 64 19.35 4.03 0.94
C ARG A 64 18.64 5.22 1.60
N SER A 65 19.41 6.05 2.30
CA SER A 65 19.02 7.41 2.69
C SER A 65 19.13 8.36 1.49
N PHE A 66 18.23 8.25 0.52
CA PHE A 66 18.17 9.20 -0.60
C PHE A 66 16.98 10.16 -0.45
N ALA A 67 17.21 11.40 -0.87
CA ALA A 67 16.24 12.50 -0.94
C ALA A 67 14.94 12.12 -1.68
N ILE A 68 13.93 13.00 -1.60
CA ILE A 68 12.56 12.88 -2.18
C ILE A 68 12.54 12.24 -3.59
N ILE A 69 13.51 12.54 -4.46
CA ILE A 69 13.61 11.97 -5.82
C ILE A 69 13.79 10.45 -5.81
N GLY A 70 14.63 9.93 -4.89
CA GLY A 70 14.86 8.49 -4.74
C GLY A 70 13.61 7.75 -4.25
N GLU A 71 12.86 8.37 -3.35
CA GLU A 71 11.57 7.85 -2.86
C GLU A 71 10.54 7.75 -4.00
N SER A 72 10.44 8.80 -4.84
CA SER A 72 9.56 8.81 -6.00
C SER A 72 9.89 7.72 -7.03
N ILE A 73 11.17 7.52 -7.34
CA ILE A 73 11.59 6.47 -8.29
C ILE A 73 11.32 5.07 -7.72
N MET A 74 11.60 4.85 -6.43
CA MET A 74 11.26 3.61 -5.73
C MET A 74 9.76 3.34 -5.73
N PHE A 75 8.95 4.38 -5.53
CA PHE A 75 7.51 4.28 -5.60
C PHE A 75 7.03 3.85 -6.99
N LEU A 76 7.55 4.48 -8.05
CA LEU A 76 7.23 4.09 -9.43
C LEU A 76 7.68 2.66 -9.75
N ALA A 77 8.89 2.28 -9.34
CA ALA A 77 9.39 0.92 -9.53
C ALA A 77 8.52 -0.12 -8.80
N SER A 78 8.10 0.19 -7.58
CA SER A 78 7.18 -0.66 -6.80
C SER A 78 5.83 -0.77 -7.50
N PHE A 79 5.26 0.35 -7.95
CA PHE A 79 3.99 0.38 -8.67
C PHE A 79 4.05 -0.49 -9.95
N LEU A 80 5.10 -0.35 -10.75
CA LEU A 80 5.32 -1.17 -11.95
C LEU A 80 5.50 -2.65 -11.60
N TRP A 81 6.19 -2.97 -10.50
CA TRP A 81 6.35 -4.35 -10.04
C TRP A 81 5.01 -4.98 -9.61
N PHE A 82 4.15 -4.21 -8.95
CA PHE A 82 2.81 -4.65 -8.54
C PHE A 82 1.86 -4.81 -9.74
N THR A 83 1.88 -3.89 -10.70
CA THR A 83 1.07 -4.03 -11.92
C THR A 83 1.51 -5.23 -12.75
N MET A 84 2.82 -5.47 -12.86
CA MET A 84 3.34 -6.67 -13.52
C MET A 84 2.90 -7.96 -12.83
N GLY A 85 2.92 -7.98 -11.49
CA GLY A 85 2.39 -9.10 -10.71
C GLY A 85 0.91 -9.36 -10.98
N THR A 86 0.13 -8.29 -11.15
CA THR A 86 -1.31 -8.40 -11.46
C THR A 86 -1.53 -9.10 -12.79
N VAL A 87 -0.77 -8.70 -13.82
CA VAL A 87 -0.82 -9.36 -15.14
C VAL A 87 -0.44 -10.83 -15.01
N TRP A 88 0.65 -11.15 -14.31
CA TRP A 88 1.12 -12.53 -14.18
C TRP A 88 0.18 -13.43 -13.40
N VAL A 89 -0.43 -12.96 -12.31
CA VAL A 89 -1.41 -13.76 -11.58
C VAL A 89 -2.63 -14.06 -12.44
N ASN A 90 -3.11 -13.08 -13.21
CA ASN A 90 -4.29 -13.23 -14.06
C ASN A 90 -4.04 -14.12 -15.29
N THR A 91 -2.80 -14.21 -15.78
CA THR A 91 -2.45 -15.09 -16.91
C THR A 91 -2.04 -16.50 -16.49
N SER A 92 -1.87 -16.77 -15.20
CA SER A 92 -1.28 -18.00 -14.67
C SER A 92 -2.28 -19.15 -14.38
N LEU A 93 -3.01 -19.57 -15.42
CA LEU A 93 -4.06 -20.61 -15.30
C LEU A 93 -3.53 -21.98 -14.84
N VAL A 94 -2.35 -22.42 -15.30
CA VAL A 94 -1.77 -23.73 -14.91
C VAL A 94 -1.13 -23.69 -13.52
N CYS A 95 -0.61 -22.53 -13.11
CA CYS A 95 -0.01 -22.36 -11.79
C CYS A 95 -1.09 -22.44 -10.68
N GLN A 96 -2.33 -22.05 -11.00
CA GLN A 96 -3.47 -22.19 -10.11
C GLN A 96 -3.76 -23.64 -9.71
N SER A 97 -3.65 -24.60 -10.64
CA SER A 97 -3.87 -26.03 -10.33
C SER A 97 -2.62 -26.71 -9.76
N THR A 98 -1.43 -26.33 -10.24
CA THR A 98 -0.18 -27.01 -9.90
C THR A 98 0.39 -26.53 -8.56
N ALA A 99 0.40 -25.22 -8.33
CA ALA A 99 0.94 -24.56 -7.14
C ALA A 99 -0.07 -23.56 -6.53
N PRO A 100 -1.23 -24.04 -6.02
CA PRO A 100 -2.32 -23.18 -5.58
C PRO A 100 -1.93 -22.23 -4.44
N ALA A 101 -1.04 -22.67 -3.53
CA ALA A 101 -0.56 -21.83 -2.45
C ALA A 101 0.25 -20.61 -2.95
N LEU A 102 1.06 -20.80 -3.99
CA LEU A 102 1.89 -19.74 -4.56
C LEU A 102 1.04 -18.75 -5.38
N TRP A 103 0.10 -19.27 -6.14
CA TRP A 103 -0.88 -18.45 -6.83
C TRP A 103 -1.74 -17.63 -5.86
N TRP A 104 -2.31 -18.28 -4.84
CA TRP A 104 -3.21 -17.65 -3.87
C TRP A 104 -2.54 -16.54 -3.07
N THR A 105 -1.33 -16.79 -2.57
CA THR A 105 -0.58 -15.79 -1.79
C THR A 105 -0.24 -14.55 -2.61
N THR A 106 0.16 -14.76 -3.87
CA THR A 106 0.43 -13.66 -4.82
C THR A 106 -0.86 -12.88 -5.13
N PHE A 107 -1.96 -13.60 -5.41
CA PHE A 107 -3.28 -13.02 -5.66
C PHE A 107 -3.77 -12.17 -4.49
N VAL A 108 -3.85 -12.75 -3.28
CA VAL A 108 -4.33 -12.06 -2.08
C VAL A 108 -3.48 -10.83 -1.77
N THR A 109 -2.16 -10.93 -1.91
CA THR A 109 -1.26 -9.80 -1.69
C THR A 109 -1.59 -8.65 -2.65
N ILE A 110 -1.65 -8.93 -3.95
CA ILE A 110 -1.93 -7.92 -4.98
C ILE A 110 -3.32 -7.31 -4.79
N SER A 111 -4.33 -8.15 -4.57
CA SER A 111 -5.70 -7.69 -4.33
C SER A 111 -5.78 -6.80 -3.10
N SER A 112 -5.15 -7.18 -1.99
CA SER A 112 -5.18 -6.37 -0.76
C SER A 112 -4.60 -4.97 -0.99
N ILE A 113 -3.50 -4.86 -1.73
CA ILE A 113 -2.87 -3.58 -2.07
C ILE A 113 -3.82 -2.72 -2.91
N TRP A 114 -4.42 -3.29 -3.97
CA TRP A 114 -5.38 -2.56 -4.79
C TRP A 114 -6.59 -2.07 -3.99
N PHE A 115 -7.10 -2.88 -3.05
CA PHE A 115 -8.18 -2.46 -2.16
C PHE A 115 -7.77 -1.31 -1.25
N PHE A 116 -6.57 -1.34 -0.67
CA PHE A 116 -6.07 -0.22 0.13
C PHE A 116 -5.88 1.05 -0.71
N THR A 117 -5.32 0.93 -1.91
CA THR A 117 -5.16 2.07 -2.83
C THR A 117 -6.50 2.67 -3.23
N ALA A 118 -7.48 1.85 -3.62
CA ALA A 118 -8.82 2.31 -3.96
C ALA A 118 -9.51 2.97 -2.75
N GLY A 119 -9.40 2.37 -1.56
CA GLY A 119 -9.94 2.93 -0.33
C GLY A 119 -9.34 4.30 0.02
N LEU A 120 -8.03 4.47 -0.14
CA LEU A 120 -7.36 5.76 0.06
C LEU A 120 -7.86 6.82 -0.92
N VAL A 121 -7.94 6.48 -2.21
CA VAL A 121 -8.46 7.40 -3.24
C VAL A 121 -9.90 7.82 -2.93
N LEU A 122 -10.76 6.86 -2.57
CA LEU A 122 -12.15 7.15 -2.20
C LEU A 122 -12.24 8.02 -0.94
N SER A 123 -11.39 7.79 0.05
CA SER A 123 -11.35 8.60 1.27
C SER A 123 -10.94 10.05 0.97
N LEU A 124 -9.96 10.27 0.08
CA LEU A 124 -9.54 11.60 -0.33
C LEU A 124 -10.66 12.33 -1.07
N ILE A 125 -11.35 11.64 -1.99
CA ILE A 125 -12.52 12.20 -2.68
C ILE A 125 -13.62 12.55 -1.68
N GLY A 126 -13.89 11.69 -0.69
CA GLY A 126 -14.87 11.96 0.36
C GLY A 126 -14.55 13.21 1.17
N ILE A 127 -13.29 13.37 1.60
CA ILE A 127 -12.84 14.53 2.37
C ILE A 127 -12.90 15.81 1.53
N THR A 128 -12.50 15.77 0.25
CA THR A 128 -12.53 16.95 -0.62
C THR A 128 -13.95 17.40 -0.92
N VAL A 129 -14.86 16.46 -1.24
CA VAL A 129 -16.28 16.77 -1.45
C VAL A 129 -16.92 17.32 -0.19
N TYR A 130 -16.67 16.70 0.96
CA TYR A 130 -17.15 17.19 2.26
C TYR A 130 -16.68 18.63 2.51
N HIS A 131 -15.40 18.92 2.28
CA HIS A 131 -14.85 20.26 2.45
C HIS A 131 -15.48 21.28 1.49
N MET A 132 -15.73 20.90 0.23
CA MET A 132 -16.41 21.76 -0.74
C MET A 132 -17.84 22.11 -0.31
N ILE A 133 -18.58 21.16 0.27
CA ILE A 133 -19.95 21.41 0.75
C ILE A 133 -19.94 22.38 1.95
N VAL A 134 -19.08 22.12 2.94
CA VAL A 134 -19.01 22.93 4.17
C VAL A 134 -18.48 24.34 3.88
N THR A 135 -17.39 24.45 3.14
CA THR A 135 -16.75 25.73 2.83
C THR A 135 -17.49 26.49 1.74
N GLY A 136 -18.08 25.79 0.76
CA GLY A 136 -18.94 26.39 -0.27
C GLY A 136 -20.22 27.01 0.31
N GLY A 137 -20.78 26.43 1.37
CA GLY A 137 -21.90 27.04 2.13
C GLY A 137 -21.50 28.25 2.98
N SER A 138 -20.21 28.46 3.19
CA SER A 138 -19.66 29.57 4.00
C SER A 138 -19.10 30.72 3.15
N ASN A 139 -19.35 30.71 1.83
CA ASN A 139 -18.79 31.70 0.93
C ASN A 139 -19.54 33.06 1.09
N PRO A 140 -18.87 34.12 1.59
CA PRO A 140 -19.53 35.39 1.95
C PRO A 140 -20.15 36.12 0.74
N GLU A 141 -19.72 35.83 -0.48
CA GLU A 141 -20.31 36.38 -1.71
C GLU A 141 -21.77 35.93 -1.93
N PHE A 142 -22.12 34.70 -1.58
CA PHE A 142 -23.50 34.22 -1.72
C PHE A 142 -24.43 34.78 -0.64
N ASN A 143 -23.94 34.97 0.58
CA ASN A 143 -24.74 35.55 1.67
C ASN A 143 -24.99 37.05 1.47
N SER A 144 -24.02 37.79 0.91
CA SER A 144 -24.18 39.23 0.65
C SER A 144 -25.14 39.56 -0.50
N ILE A 145 -25.38 38.63 -1.43
CA ILE A 145 -26.40 38.78 -2.49
C ILE A 145 -27.81 38.54 -1.95
N SER A 146 -27.98 37.62 -1.00
CA SER A 146 -29.29 37.34 -0.40
C SER A 146 -29.79 38.47 0.53
N ASP A 147 -28.89 39.30 1.06
CA ASP A 147 -29.22 40.44 1.93
C ASP A 147 -29.56 41.72 1.15
N LYS A 148 -29.52 41.71 -0.18
CA LYS A 148 -29.89 42.89 -0.97
C LYS A 148 -31.41 42.94 -1.15
N PRO A 149 -32.14 43.89 -0.53
CA PRO A 149 -33.56 44.04 -0.80
C PRO A 149 -33.74 44.41 -2.27
N THR A 150 -34.46 43.56 -3.00
CA THR A 150 -35.06 43.91 -4.29
C THR A 150 -35.97 45.11 -4.09
N ILE A 151 -35.51 46.27 -4.56
CA ILE A 151 -36.34 47.47 -4.78
C ILE A 151 -37.22 47.22 -6.00
#